data_AF-A0A5C9ADX0-F1
#
_entry.id   AF-A0A5C9ADX0-F1
#
_cell.length_a   1.000
_cell.length_b   1.000
_cell.length_c   1.000
_cell.angle_alpha   90.00
_cell.angle_beta   90.00
_cell.angle_gamma   90.00
#
_symmetry.space_group_name_H-M   'P 1'
#
loop_
_entity.id
_entity.type
_entity.pdbx_description
1 polymer ?
#
loop_
_entity_poly.entity_id
_entity_poly.type
_entity_poly.pdbx_seq_one_letter_code
_entity_poly.pdbx_strand_id
1 'polypeptide(L)'
;ARLKALVDELELAQLSANNRQELARLRSELAEKESQQLDAYLQALRNQLNSQRQLEAERALESTELLAENSADLPKDIVAQFKINRELSAALNQQAQRMDLVASQQRQAASQTLQVRQALNTLREQSQWLGSSNLLGEALRAQVARLPEMPKPQQLDTEMAQLRVQRLRYEDLLNKQPLLRQIHQADGQPLTAEQNRILEAQLRTQRELLNSLLQGGDTLLLELTKLKVSNGQLEDALKEVNEATHRYLFWTSDVRPMTIAWPLEIAQDLRRLISLDTFSQLGKASVMMLTSKETILPLFGALILVGCSIYSRRYFTRFLERSAAKVGKVTQDHFWLTLRTLFWSILVASPLPVLWMTLGYGLREAWPYPLAVAIGDGVTATVPLLWVVMICATFARPNGLFIAHFGWPRERVSRGMRYYLMSIGLIVPLIMALMMFDNLDDREFSGSLGRLCFILICGALAVVTLSLKKAGIPLYLNKEGSGDNITNHMLWNMMIGAPLVAILASAVGYLATAQALLARLETSVAIWFLLLVVYHVIRRWMLIQRR
;
A
#
# COMPACT_ATOMS: atom_id res chain seq x y z
N ALA A 1 -0.16 -67.20 -13.01
CA ALA A 1 0.49 -66.71 -14.24
C ALA A 1 -0.12 -65.39 -14.73
N ARG A 2 -1.40 -65.36 -15.13
CA ARG A 2 -2.08 -64.17 -15.69
C ARG A 2 -2.08 -62.93 -14.78
N LEU A 3 -2.31 -63.09 -13.48
CA LEU A 3 -2.24 -61.98 -12.51
C LEU A 3 -0.82 -61.46 -12.31
N LYS A 4 0.20 -62.32 -12.44
CA LYS A 4 1.61 -61.94 -12.29
C LYS A 4 2.05 -61.10 -13.50
N ALA A 5 1.68 -61.53 -14.70
CA ALA A 5 1.90 -60.75 -15.92
C ALA A 5 1.18 -59.38 -15.90
N LEU A 6 -0.01 -59.30 -15.29
CA LEU A 6 -0.74 -58.03 -15.16
C LEU A 6 -0.11 -57.09 -14.13
N VAL A 7 0.49 -57.61 -13.06
CA VAL A 7 1.29 -56.82 -12.11
C VAL A 7 2.57 -56.32 -12.79
N ASP A 8 3.29 -57.18 -13.51
CA ASP A 8 4.51 -56.80 -14.23
C ASP A 8 4.21 -55.73 -15.31
N GLU A 9 3.07 -55.84 -16.00
CA GLU A 9 2.60 -54.84 -16.97
C GLU A 9 2.29 -53.49 -16.30
N LEU A 10 1.64 -53.49 -15.13
CA LEU A 10 1.36 -52.29 -14.36
C LEU A 10 2.63 -51.65 -13.77
N GLU A 11 3.60 -52.45 -13.31
CA GLU A 11 4.90 -51.96 -12.84
C GLU A 11 5.71 -51.34 -13.98
N LEU A 12 5.75 -51.98 -15.16
CA LEU A 12 6.36 -51.41 -16.36
C LEU A 12 5.63 -50.14 -16.80
N ALA A 13 4.29 -50.10 -16.71
CA ALA A 13 3.51 -48.90 -17.00
C ALA A 13 3.85 -47.76 -16.03
N GLN A 14 4.00 -48.05 -14.72
CA GLN A 14 4.39 -47.07 -13.71
C GLN A 14 5.81 -46.54 -13.92
N LEU A 15 6.78 -47.43 -14.20
CA LEU A 15 8.16 -47.05 -14.55
C LEU A 15 8.20 -46.21 -15.83
N SER A 16 7.42 -46.58 -16.86
CA SER A 16 7.31 -45.80 -18.09
C SER A 16 6.65 -44.45 -17.90
N ALA A 17 5.72 -44.32 -16.93
CA ALA A 17 5.07 -43.06 -16.62
C ALA A 17 6.07 -42.08 -15.98
N ASN A 18 6.90 -42.56 -15.06
CA ASN A 18 7.93 -41.75 -14.43
C ASN A 18 8.99 -41.28 -15.45
N ASN A 19 9.46 -42.19 -16.31
CA ASN A 19 10.40 -41.83 -17.39
C ASN A 19 9.79 -40.83 -18.40
N ARG A 20 8.48 -40.96 -18.71
CA ARG A 20 7.77 -39.98 -19.56
C ARG A 20 7.66 -38.62 -18.89
N GLN A 21 7.46 -38.58 -17.58
CA GLN A 21 7.40 -37.35 -16.80
C GLN A 21 8.78 -36.67 -16.73
N GLU A 22 9.85 -37.43 -16.47
CA GLU A 22 11.22 -36.92 -16.53
C GLU A 22 11.59 -36.41 -17.94
N LEU A 23 11.23 -37.15 -18.99
CA LEU A 23 11.46 -36.71 -20.37
C LEU A 23 10.70 -35.41 -20.68
N ALA A 24 9.45 -35.29 -20.24
CA ALA A 24 8.66 -34.06 -20.41
C ALA A 24 9.30 -32.89 -19.65
N ARG A 25 9.78 -33.11 -18.42
CA ARG A 25 10.50 -32.12 -17.63
C ARG A 25 11.79 -31.68 -18.31
N LEU A 26 12.64 -32.61 -18.76
CA LEU A 26 13.88 -32.31 -19.47
C LEU A 26 13.64 -31.55 -20.78
N ARG A 27 12.59 -31.89 -21.52
CA ARG A 27 12.19 -31.14 -22.72
C ARG A 27 11.74 -29.71 -22.39
N SER A 28 11.01 -29.53 -21.28
CA SER A 28 10.64 -28.21 -20.80
C SER A 28 11.86 -27.39 -20.39
N GLU A 29 12.79 -27.98 -19.63
CA GLU A 29 14.04 -27.32 -19.21
C GLU A 29 14.91 -26.95 -20.42
N LEU A 30 15.00 -27.83 -21.43
CA LEU A 30 15.71 -27.55 -22.68
C LEU A 30 15.06 -26.39 -23.45
N ALA A 31 13.74 -26.42 -23.64
CA ALA A 31 13.02 -25.34 -24.32
C ALA A 31 13.16 -23.99 -23.59
N GLU A 32 13.17 -24.01 -22.25
CA GLU A 32 13.40 -22.81 -21.44
C GLU A 32 14.82 -22.25 -21.64
N LYS A 33 15.84 -23.10 -21.65
CA LYS A 33 17.22 -22.68 -21.93
C LYS A 33 17.41 -22.14 -23.35
N GLU A 34 16.79 -22.78 -24.34
CA GLU A 34 16.81 -22.31 -25.72
C GLU A 34 16.15 -20.92 -25.85
N SER A 35 15.00 -20.71 -25.18
CA SER A 35 14.35 -19.40 -25.13
C SER A 35 15.26 -18.34 -24.51
N GLN A 36 15.90 -18.64 -23.38
CA GLN A 36 16.81 -17.71 -22.71
C GLN A 36 18.02 -17.35 -23.59
N GLN A 37 18.58 -18.31 -24.32
CA GLN A 37 19.68 -18.07 -25.27
C GLN A 37 19.24 -17.19 -26.44
N LEU A 38 18.08 -17.47 -27.03
CA LEU A 38 17.52 -16.68 -28.12
C LEU A 38 17.22 -15.24 -27.69
N ASP A 39 16.67 -15.05 -26.49
CA ASP A 39 16.42 -13.72 -25.93
C ASP A 39 17.72 -12.94 -25.69
N ALA A 40 18.76 -13.60 -25.14
CA ALA A 40 20.07 -12.98 -24.95
C ALA A 40 20.71 -12.59 -26.29
N TYR A 41 20.59 -13.44 -27.31
CA TYR A 41 21.08 -13.16 -28.65
C TYR A 41 20.34 -11.99 -29.30
N LEU A 42 19.00 -11.97 -29.23
CA LEU A 42 18.18 -10.85 -29.70
C LEU A 42 18.56 -9.53 -29.01
N GLN A 43 18.86 -9.58 -27.72
CA GLN A 43 19.30 -8.39 -26.98
C GLN A 43 20.68 -7.90 -27.43
N ALA A 44 21.63 -8.81 -27.63
CA ALA A 44 22.95 -8.44 -28.17
C ALA A 44 22.82 -7.77 -29.55
N LEU A 45 21.95 -8.32 -30.41
CA LEU A 45 21.69 -7.79 -31.73
C LEU A 45 21.03 -6.39 -31.68
N ARG A 46 20.07 -6.20 -30.77
CA ARG A 46 19.43 -4.89 -30.52
C ARG A 46 20.43 -3.85 -30.03
N ASN A 47 21.32 -4.22 -29.09
CA ASN A 47 22.36 -3.33 -28.59
C ASN A 47 23.33 -2.93 -29.70
N GLN A 48 23.73 -3.89 -30.54
CA GLN A 48 24.59 -3.62 -31.69
C GLN A 48 23.91 -2.67 -32.69
N LEU A 49 22.64 -2.92 -33.02
CA LEU A 49 21.86 -2.05 -33.91
C LEU A 49 21.72 -0.62 -33.34
N ASN A 50 21.43 -0.49 -32.04
CA ASN A 50 21.34 0.81 -31.37
C ASN A 50 22.68 1.55 -31.40
N SER A 51 23.80 0.85 -31.12
CA SER A 51 25.14 1.45 -31.16
C SER A 51 25.51 1.94 -32.57
N GLN A 52 25.14 1.19 -33.61
CA GLN A 52 25.37 1.60 -35.00
C GLN A 52 24.55 2.84 -35.36
N ARG A 53 23.26 2.87 -35.00
CA ARG A 53 22.39 4.04 -35.22
C ARG A 53 22.89 5.28 -34.48
N GLN A 54 23.42 5.11 -33.27
CA GLN A 54 24.00 6.22 -32.52
C GLN A 54 25.23 6.78 -33.24
N LEU A 55 26.15 5.92 -33.69
CA LEU A 55 27.32 6.33 -34.46
C LEU A 55 26.94 7.00 -35.79
N GLU A 56 25.91 6.52 -36.47
CA GLU A 56 25.40 7.14 -37.69
C GLU A 56 24.81 8.53 -37.43
N ALA A 57 24.03 8.69 -36.34
CA ALA A 57 23.47 9.99 -35.95
C ALA A 57 24.57 10.98 -35.55
N GLU A 58 25.59 10.54 -34.79
CA GLU A 58 26.73 11.37 -34.40
C GLU A 58 27.56 11.82 -35.61
N ARG A 59 27.87 10.92 -36.55
CA ARG A 59 28.57 11.28 -37.81
C ARG A 59 27.74 12.21 -38.69
N ALA A 60 26.42 12.01 -38.75
CA ALA A 60 25.53 12.89 -39.49
C ALA A 60 25.50 14.29 -38.89
N LEU A 61 25.55 14.42 -37.56
CA LEU A 61 25.67 15.72 -36.89
C LEU A 61 27.03 16.36 -37.13
N GLU A 62 28.13 15.64 -36.90
CA GLU A 62 29.50 16.13 -37.05
C GLU A 62 29.78 16.61 -38.48
N SER A 63 29.35 15.86 -39.50
CA SER A 63 29.49 16.28 -40.90
C SER A 63 28.70 17.55 -41.22
N THR A 64 27.53 17.75 -40.59
CA THR A 64 26.76 19.00 -40.76
C THR A 64 27.33 20.17 -39.96
N GLU A 65 27.96 19.93 -38.81
CA GLU A 65 28.64 20.98 -38.01
C GLU A 65 29.93 21.45 -38.68
N LEU A 66 30.74 20.55 -39.25
CA LEU A 66 31.93 20.91 -40.03
C LEU A 66 31.57 21.76 -41.27
N LEU A 67 30.43 21.50 -41.91
CA LEU A 67 29.92 22.34 -43.00
C LEU A 67 29.52 23.74 -42.51
N ALA A 68 29.08 23.88 -41.25
CA ALA A 68 28.76 25.16 -40.65
C ALA A 68 30.00 25.96 -40.25
N GLU A 69 31.02 25.32 -39.67
CA GLU A 69 32.27 25.98 -39.28
C GLU A 69 33.05 26.52 -40.47
N ASN A 70 32.98 25.84 -41.62
CA ASN A 70 33.61 26.27 -42.86
C ASN A 70 32.87 27.43 -43.57
N SER A 71 31.66 27.80 -43.11
CA SER A 71 30.80 28.81 -43.74
C SER A 71 30.72 30.07 -42.88
N ALA A 72 31.31 31.19 -43.33
CA ALA A 72 31.16 32.48 -42.66
C ALA A 72 29.75 33.08 -42.91
N ASP A 73 29.09 33.61 -41.88
CA ASP A 73 27.75 34.24 -41.88
C ASP A 73 26.54 33.33 -42.24
N LEU A 74 26.19 32.43 -41.31
CA LEU A 74 24.94 31.67 -41.35
C LEU A 74 23.74 32.46 -40.74
N PRO A 75 22.59 32.55 -41.44
CA PRO A 75 21.35 33.10 -40.90
C PRO A 75 20.93 32.44 -39.58
N LYS A 76 20.34 33.24 -38.67
CA LYS A 76 19.88 32.78 -37.34
C LYS A 76 18.90 31.60 -37.42
N ASP A 77 18.09 31.52 -38.48
CA ASP A 77 17.11 30.45 -38.68
C ASP A 77 17.77 29.10 -39.02
N ILE A 78 18.90 29.09 -39.73
CA ILE A 78 19.67 27.87 -40.02
C ILE A 78 20.40 27.38 -38.76
N VAL A 79 20.91 28.32 -37.95
CA VAL A 79 21.51 28.00 -36.64
C VAL A 79 20.48 27.41 -35.67
N ALA A 80 19.21 27.86 -35.73
CA ALA A 80 18.14 27.27 -34.95
C ALA A 80 17.84 25.81 -35.34
N GLN A 81 17.95 25.45 -36.63
CA GLN A 81 17.77 24.07 -37.08
C GLN A 81 18.87 23.12 -36.56
N PHE A 82 20.12 23.60 -36.44
CA PHE A 82 21.19 22.82 -35.81
C PHE A 82 20.86 22.47 -34.35
N LYS A 83 20.33 23.42 -33.57
CA LYS A 83 19.90 23.15 -32.20
C LYS A 83 18.78 22.10 -32.14
N ILE A 84 17.80 22.19 -33.03
CA ILE A 84 16.71 21.20 -33.12
C ILE A 84 17.26 19.82 -33.46
N ASN A 85 18.17 19.70 -34.44
CA ASN A 85 18.77 18.42 -34.80
C ASN A 85 19.58 17.79 -33.66
N ARG A 86 20.28 18.61 -32.87
CA ARG A 86 21.00 18.17 -31.66
C ARG A 86 20.03 17.71 -30.57
N GLU A 87 18.94 18.43 -30.34
CA GLU A 87 17.88 18.02 -29.40
C GLU A 87 17.21 16.71 -29.82
N LEU A 88 16.91 16.53 -31.11
CA LEU A 88 16.32 15.29 -31.64
C LEU A 88 17.27 14.10 -31.49
N SER A 89 18.56 14.30 -31.73
CA SER A 89 19.57 13.24 -31.55
C SER A 89 19.75 12.87 -30.07
N ALA A 90 19.74 13.87 -29.18
CA ALA A 90 19.74 13.62 -27.73
C ALA A 90 18.48 12.86 -27.28
N ALA A 91 17.31 13.21 -27.82
CA ALA A 91 16.07 12.49 -27.54
C ALA A 91 16.10 11.04 -28.05
N LEU A 92 16.72 10.79 -29.21
CA LEU A 92 16.89 9.44 -29.77
C LEU A 92 17.77 8.59 -28.85
N ASN A 93 18.86 9.17 -28.33
CA ASN A 93 19.73 8.50 -27.35
C ASN A 93 18.99 8.20 -26.04
N GLN A 94 18.21 9.15 -25.52
CA GLN A 94 17.40 8.94 -24.32
C GLN A 94 16.37 7.82 -24.52
N GLN A 95 15.74 7.76 -25.71
CA GLN A 95 14.79 6.72 -26.07
C GLN A 95 15.45 5.33 -26.12
N ALA A 96 16.65 5.22 -26.69
CA ALA A 96 17.40 3.97 -26.73
C ALA A 96 17.74 3.46 -25.32
N GLN A 97 18.28 4.34 -24.45
CA GLN A 97 18.56 3.99 -23.06
C GLN A 97 17.31 3.55 -22.29
N ARG A 98 16.16 4.20 -22.55
CA ARG A 98 14.90 3.82 -21.91
C ARG A 98 14.42 2.46 -22.38
N MET A 99 14.59 2.15 -23.66
CA MET A 99 14.25 0.84 -24.22
C MET A 99 15.05 -0.30 -23.55
N ASP A 100 16.34 -0.09 -23.28
CA ASP A 100 17.17 -1.08 -22.58
C ASP A 100 16.73 -1.28 -21.12
N LEU A 101 16.35 -0.19 -20.44
CA LEU A 101 15.83 -0.25 -19.08
C LEU A 101 14.49 -0.99 -19.02
N VAL A 102 13.57 -0.73 -19.94
CA VAL A 102 12.28 -1.44 -20.05
C VAL A 102 12.51 -2.94 -20.29
N ALA A 103 13.44 -3.31 -21.17
CA ALA A 103 13.79 -4.71 -21.42
C ALA A 103 14.40 -5.39 -20.18
N SER A 104 15.21 -4.67 -19.39
CA SER A 104 15.71 -5.17 -18.10
C SER A 104 14.59 -5.41 -17.09
N GLN A 105 13.67 -4.44 -16.97
CA GLN A 105 12.52 -4.53 -16.06
C GLN A 105 11.57 -5.67 -16.43
N GLN A 106 11.34 -5.92 -17.72
CA GLN A 106 10.54 -7.07 -18.18
C GLN A 106 11.15 -8.39 -17.72
N ARG A 107 12.47 -8.57 -17.86
CA ARG A 107 13.18 -9.78 -17.41
C ARG A 107 13.10 -9.95 -15.90
N GLN A 108 13.26 -8.86 -15.15
CA GLN A 108 13.10 -8.88 -13.70
C GLN A 108 11.68 -9.30 -13.30
N ALA A 109 10.65 -8.71 -13.91
CA ALA A 109 9.25 -9.05 -13.64
C ALA A 109 8.94 -10.52 -13.99
N ALA A 110 9.45 -11.04 -15.10
CA ALA A 110 9.29 -12.43 -15.49
C ALA A 110 9.96 -13.39 -14.50
N SER A 111 11.21 -13.10 -14.10
CA SER A 111 11.94 -13.89 -13.10
C SER A 111 11.24 -13.89 -11.73
N GLN A 112 10.78 -12.73 -11.27
CA GLN A 112 10.00 -12.61 -10.04
C GLN A 112 8.67 -13.38 -10.13
N THR A 113 7.99 -13.33 -11.28
CA THR A 113 6.74 -14.08 -11.49
C THR A 113 6.98 -15.59 -11.39
N LEU A 114 8.09 -16.08 -11.94
CA LEU A 114 8.47 -17.48 -11.84
C LEU A 114 8.77 -17.89 -10.39
N GLN A 115 9.51 -17.07 -9.64
CA GLN A 115 9.77 -17.30 -8.22
C GLN A 115 8.47 -17.34 -7.38
N VAL A 116 7.55 -16.41 -7.63
CA VAL A 116 6.25 -16.35 -6.94
C VAL A 116 5.41 -17.61 -7.25
N ARG A 117 5.36 -18.03 -8.52
CA ARG A 117 4.64 -19.25 -8.93
C ARG A 117 5.26 -20.53 -8.36
N GLN A 118 6.58 -20.60 -8.28
CA GLN A 118 7.28 -21.71 -7.61
C GLN A 118 6.97 -21.75 -6.11
N ALA A 119 6.96 -20.59 -5.45
CA ALA A 119 6.55 -20.49 -4.05
C ALA A 119 5.08 -20.91 -3.86
N LEU A 120 4.18 -20.51 -4.76
CA LEU A 120 2.78 -20.94 -4.75
C LEU A 120 2.61 -22.46 -4.88
N ASN A 121 3.34 -23.08 -5.81
CA ASN A 121 3.27 -24.52 -6.03
C ASN A 121 3.83 -25.27 -4.81
N THR A 122 4.97 -24.82 -4.28
CA THR A 122 5.54 -25.35 -3.03
C THR A 122 4.55 -25.23 -1.87
N LEU A 123 3.88 -24.08 -1.71
CA LEU A 123 2.83 -23.88 -0.72
C LEU A 123 1.68 -24.86 -0.91
N ARG A 124 1.20 -25.07 -2.15
CA ARG A 124 0.11 -26.01 -2.44
C ARG A 124 0.49 -27.45 -2.10
N GLU A 125 1.65 -27.91 -2.55
CA GLU A 125 2.13 -29.28 -2.31
C GLU A 125 2.41 -29.53 -0.83
N GLN A 126 3.15 -28.61 -0.19
CA GLN A 126 3.51 -28.74 1.22
C GLN A 126 2.32 -28.46 2.15
N SER A 127 1.28 -27.76 1.69
CA SER A 127 0.07 -27.54 2.50
C SER A 127 -0.63 -28.82 2.92
N GLN A 128 -0.54 -29.87 2.11
CA GLN A 128 -1.11 -31.19 2.42
C GLN A 128 -0.41 -31.84 3.63
N TRP A 129 0.85 -31.47 3.87
CA TRP A 129 1.69 -32.03 4.94
C TRP A 129 1.76 -31.14 6.18
N LEU A 130 1.21 -29.92 6.13
CA LEU A 130 1.22 -28.95 7.24
C LEU A 130 0.65 -29.48 8.55
N GLY A 131 -0.26 -30.46 8.52
CA GLY A 131 -0.80 -31.11 9.72
C GLY A 131 0.25 -31.88 10.54
N SER A 132 1.43 -32.15 9.96
CA SER A 132 2.46 -33.03 10.54
C SER A 132 3.64 -32.30 11.19
N SER A 133 3.92 -31.04 10.83
CA SER A 133 5.08 -30.29 11.36
C SER A 133 4.85 -28.77 11.38
N ASN A 134 4.89 -28.19 12.58
CA ASN A 134 4.83 -26.73 12.79
C ASN A 134 6.01 -25.96 12.15
N LEU A 135 7.17 -26.61 11.96
CA LEU A 135 8.37 -25.99 11.37
C LEU A 135 8.19 -25.69 9.87
N LEU A 136 7.37 -26.46 9.16
CA LEU A 136 7.05 -26.21 7.75
C LEU A 136 6.20 -24.95 7.59
N GLY A 137 5.28 -24.70 8.53
CA GLY A 137 4.45 -23.50 8.54
C GLY A 137 5.26 -22.21 8.70
N GLU A 138 6.29 -22.24 9.56
CA GLU A 138 7.20 -21.10 9.79
C GLU A 138 8.08 -20.83 8.55
N ALA A 139 8.70 -21.87 7.98
CA ALA A 139 9.55 -21.74 6.79
C ALA A 139 8.78 -21.24 5.56
N LEU A 140 7.57 -21.75 5.32
CA LEU A 140 6.70 -21.31 4.22
C LEU A 140 6.28 -19.85 4.39
N ARG A 141 5.98 -19.42 5.62
CA ARG A 141 5.60 -18.04 5.90
C ARG A 141 6.78 -17.07 5.73
N ALA A 142 7.98 -17.48 6.13
CA ALA A 142 9.22 -16.72 5.88
C ALA A 142 9.51 -16.60 4.37
N GLN A 143 9.24 -17.65 3.59
CA GLN A 143 9.37 -17.60 2.13
C GLN A 143 8.34 -16.66 1.49
N VAL A 144 7.11 -16.63 1.99
CA VAL A 144 6.08 -15.66 1.55
C VAL A 144 6.45 -14.22 1.94
N ALA A 145 7.03 -14.02 3.13
CA ALA A 145 7.46 -12.69 3.58
C ALA A 145 8.61 -12.11 2.73
N ARG A 146 9.40 -12.96 2.07
CA ARG A 146 10.50 -12.57 1.17
C ARG A 146 10.03 -12.25 -0.26
N LEU A 147 8.75 -12.36 -0.56
CA LEU A 147 8.23 -12.08 -1.90
C LEU A 147 8.35 -10.58 -2.23
N PRO A 148 8.60 -10.23 -3.50
CA PRO A 148 8.74 -8.84 -3.92
C PRO A 148 7.45 -8.03 -3.68
N GLU A 149 7.61 -6.73 -3.43
CA GLU A 149 6.48 -5.82 -3.26
C GLU A 149 5.60 -5.72 -4.52
N MET A 150 4.31 -5.43 -4.34
CA MET A 150 3.38 -5.27 -5.46
C MET A 150 3.82 -4.12 -6.39
N PRO A 151 3.95 -4.37 -7.71
CA PRO A 151 4.29 -3.32 -8.66
C PRO A 151 3.20 -2.24 -8.71
N LYS A 152 3.59 -0.96 -8.84
CA LYS A 152 2.65 0.17 -8.91
C LYS A 152 2.27 0.47 -10.38
N PRO A 153 1.05 0.17 -10.84
CA PRO A 153 0.67 0.29 -12.26
C PRO A 153 0.57 1.75 -12.75
N GLN A 154 0.32 2.70 -11.84
CA GLN A 154 0.05 4.11 -12.19
C GLN A 154 1.22 4.81 -12.91
N GLN A 155 2.46 4.45 -12.59
CA GLN A 155 3.65 5.08 -13.18
C GLN A 155 3.80 4.75 -14.68
N LEU A 156 3.48 3.51 -15.07
CA LEU A 156 3.55 3.05 -16.46
C LEU A 156 2.48 3.73 -17.34
N ASP A 157 1.29 3.95 -16.80
CA ASP A 157 0.20 4.62 -17.53
C ASP A 157 0.52 6.09 -17.82
N THR A 158 1.13 6.78 -16.85
CA THR A 158 1.59 8.16 -17.07
C THR A 158 2.69 8.24 -18.12
N GLU A 159 3.61 7.28 -18.13
CA GLU A 159 4.71 7.24 -19.11
C GLU A 159 4.20 6.96 -20.53
N MET A 160 3.29 6.00 -20.71
CA MET A 160 2.67 5.74 -22.00
C MET A 160 1.91 6.96 -22.54
N ALA A 161 1.24 7.72 -21.66
CA ALA A 161 0.58 8.97 -22.05
C ALA A 161 1.60 10.03 -22.50
N GLN A 162 2.71 10.20 -21.79
CA GLN A 162 3.79 11.12 -22.16
C GLN A 162 4.41 10.76 -23.51
N LEU A 163 4.64 9.46 -23.78
CA LEU A 163 5.15 8.99 -25.08
C LEU A 163 4.19 9.29 -26.23
N ARG A 164 2.87 9.13 -26.03
CA ARG A 164 1.87 9.50 -27.04
C ARG A 164 1.87 10.99 -27.34
N VAL A 165 2.05 11.84 -26.33
CA VAL A 165 2.19 13.30 -26.50
C VAL A 165 3.47 13.65 -27.26
N GLN A 166 4.60 13.01 -26.92
CA GLN A 166 5.86 13.20 -27.64
C GLN A 166 5.74 12.79 -29.12
N ARG A 167 5.06 11.67 -29.41
CA ARG A 167 4.77 11.24 -30.77
C ARG A 167 4.01 12.31 -31.56
N LEU A 168 2.93 12.86 -31.00
CA LEU A 168 2.17 13.96 -31.59
C LEU A 168 3.04 15.19 -31.88
N ARG A 169 3.96 15.51 -30.97
CA ARG A 169 4.94 16.60 -31.17
C ARG A 169 5.88 16.31 -32.34
N TYR A 170 6.37 15.08 -32.48
CA TYR A 170 7.26 14.71 -33.61
C TYR A 170 6.51 14.69 -34.94
N GLU A 171 5.25 14.23 -34.97
CA GLU A 171 4.39 14.30 -36.17
C GLU A 171 4.15 15.76 -36.59
N ASP A 172 3.89 16.66 -35.65
CA ASP A 172 3.74 18.10 -35.93
C ASP A 172 5.04 18.73 -36.48
N LEU A 173 6.20 18.37 -35.93
CA LEU A 173 7.50 18.81 -36.46
C LEU A 173 7.76 18.30 -37.88
N LEU A 174 7.38 17.05 -38.17
CA LEU A 174 7.48 16.47 -39.51
C LEU A 174 6.58 17.20 -40.51
N ASN A 175 5.35 17.55 -40.10
CA ASN A 175 4.40 18.30 -40.92
C ASN A 175 4.83 19.76 -41.18
N LYS A 176 5.66 20.33 -40.32
CA LYS A 176 6.22 21.70 -40.47
C LYS A 176 7.42 21.78 -41.42
N GLN A 177 8.05 20.65 -41.78
CA GLN A 177 9.17 20.62 -42.72
C GLN A 177 8.94 21.33 -44.09
N PRO A 178 7.79 21.18 -44.78
CA PRO A 178 7.56 21.90 -46.03
C PRO A 178 7.53 23.42 -45.86
N LEU A 179 7.09 23.93 -44.70
CA LEU A 179 7.16 25.36 -44.37
C LEU A 179 8.60 25.84 -44.15
N LEU A 180 9.44 25.01 -43.53
CA LEU A 180 10.85 25.32 -43.28
C LEU A 180 11.69 25.40 -44.57
N ARG A 181 11.23 24.79 -45.67
CA ARG A 181 11.85 24.95 -46.99
C ARG A 181 11.63 26.33 -47.62
N GLN A 182 10.70 27.14 -47.07
CA GLN A 182 10.38 28.48 -47.54
C GLN A 182 11.04 29.58 -46.68
N ILE A 183 12.05 29.25 -45.88
CA ILE A 183 12.79 30.24 -45.09
C ILE A 183 13.52 31.20 -46.04
N HIS A 184 13.33 32.50 -45.84
CA HIS A 184 14.03 33.57 -46.56
C HIS A 184 15.09 34.20 -45.62
N GLN A 185 16.08 34.89 -46.18
CA GLN A 185 17.02 35.67 -45.37
C GLN A 185 16.28 36.80 -44.63
N ALA A 186 16.86 37.31 -43.54
CA ALA A 186 16.28 38.40 -42.73
C ALA A 186 15.99 39.69 -43.53
N ASP A 187 16.65 39.86 -44.68
CA ASP A 187 16.47 40.97 -45.64
C ASP A 187 15.43 40.67 -46.75
N GLY A 188 14.76 39.51 -46.74
CA GLY A 188 13.77 39.10 -47.74
C GLY A 188 14.36 38.51 -49.03
N GLN A 189 15.69 38.42 -49.15
CA GLN A 189 16.38 37.79 -50.29
C GLN A 189 16.36 36.25 -50.20
N PRO A 190 16.36 35.54 -51.34
CA PRO A 190 16.51 34.09 -51.36
C PRO A 190 17.89 33.66 -50.84
N LEU A 191 17.93 32.53 -50.13
CA LEU A 191 19.15 31.91 -49.61
C LEU A 191 20.19 31.65 -50.72
N THR A 192 21.48 31.80 -50.41
CA THR A 192 22.55 31.47 -51.37
C THR A 192 22.57 29.97 -51.66
N ALA A 193 23.16 29.56 -52.79
CA ALA A 193 23.19 28.15 -53.20
C ALA A 193 23.87 27.23 -52.16
N GLU A 194 24.87 27.74 -51.44
CA GLU A 194 25.53 27.01 -50.35
C GLU A 194 24.65 26.92 -49.09
N GLN A 195 23.99 28.02 -48.70
CA GLN A 195 23.06 28.03 -47.58
C GLN A 195 21.85 27.10 -47.81
N ASN A 196 21.34 27.05 -49.05
CA ASN A 196 20.26 26.12 -49.43
C ASN A 196 20.71 24.65 -49.36
N ARG A 197 21.94 24.32 -49.78
CA ARG A 197 22.49 22.96 -49.65
C ARG A 197 22.64 22.55 -48.18
N ILE A 198 23.09 23.45 -47.32
CA ILE A 198 23.22 23.21 -45.87
C ILE A 198 21.84 22.99 -45.24
N LEU A 199 20.86 23.84 -45.54
CA LEU A 199 19.49 23.70 -45.04
C LEU A 199 18.83 22.40 -45.52
N GLU A 200 19.01 22.03 -46.79
CA GLU A 200 18.43 20.79 -47.32
C GLU A 200 19.05 19.54 -46.68
N ALA A 201 20.38 19.54 -46.48
CA ALA A 201 21.07 18.49 -45.74
C ALA A 201 20.56 18.38 -44.30
N GLN A 202 20.38 19.51 -43.59
CA GLN A 202 19.84 19.53 -42.23
C GLN A 202 18.40 19.01 -42.16
N LEU A 203 17.53 19.41 -43.08
CA LEU A 203 16.14 18.96 -43.10
C LEU A 203 16.04 17.48 -43.43
N ARG A 204 16.95 16.95 -44.24
CA ARG A 204 17.08 15.52 -44.48
C ARG A 204 17.47 14.77 -43.21
N THR A 205 18.53 15.21 -42.52
CA THR A 205 18.93 14.64 -41.22
C THR A 205 17.79 14.72 -40.20
N GLN A 206 17.10 15.86 -40.12
CA GLN A 206 15.95 16.04 -39.24
C GLN A 206 14.83 15.04 -39.55
N ARG A 207 14.54 14.80 -40.83
CA ARG A 207 13.51 13.84 -41.27
C ARG A 207 13.88 12.41 -40.90
N GLU A 208 15.15 12.04 -41.08
CA GLU A 208 15.68 10.72 -40.72
C GLU A 208 15.63 10.51 -39.20
N LEU A 209 16.01 11.52 -38.40
CA LEU A 209 15.91 11.49 -36.94
C LEU A 209 14.46 11.41 -36.45
N LEU A 210 13.55 12.22 -37.01
CA LEU A 210 12.12 12.21 -36.65
C LEU A 210 11.47 10.86 -36.98
N ASN A 211 11.73 10.31 -38.17
CA ASN A 211 11.23 8.98 -38.53
C ASN A 211 11.75 7.89 -37.60
N SER A 212 13.03 7.97 -37.22
CA SER A 212 13.65 7.04 -36.27
C SER A 212 13.03 7.15 -34.87
N LEU A 213 12.77 8.38 -34.39
CA LEU A 213 12.09 8.64 -33.12
C LEU A 213 10.65 8.13 -33.11
N LEU A 214 9.92 8.29 -34.21
CA LEU A 214 8.54 7.79 -34.35
C LEU A 214 8.49 6.26 -34.33
N GLN A 215 9.33 5.59 -35.12
CA GLN A 215 9.43 4.12 -35.13
C GLN A 215 9.93 3.56 -33.80
N GLY A 216 10.94 4.20 -33.20
CA GLY A 216 11.42 3.89 -31.86
C GLY A 216 10.33 4.08 -30.80
N GLY A 217 9.47 5.09 -30.98
CA GLY A 217 8.38 5.42 -30.07
C GLY A 217 7.28 4.37 -30.07
N ASP A 218 6.87 3.90 -31.26
CA ASP A 218 5.90 2.82 -31.40
C ASP A 218 6.46 1.50 -30.84
N THR A 219 7.74 1.22 -31.04
CA THR A 219 8.42 0.04 -30.48
C THR A 219 8.48 0.12 -28.95
N LEU A 220 8.86 1.28 -28.40
CA LEU A 220 8.92 1.49 -26.96
C LEU A 220 7.53 1.39 -26.32
N LEU A 221 6.49 1.91 -26.97
CA LEU A 221 5.10 1.77 -26.52
C LEU A 221 4.67 0.29 -26.44
N LEU A 222 5.05 -0.51 -27.43
CA LEU A 222 4.78 -1.94 -27.46
C LEU A 222 5.53 -2.68 -26.35
N GLU A 223 6.81 -2.37 -26.13
CA GLU A 223 7.59 -2.95 -25.03
C GLU A 223 7.08 -2.52 -23.64
N LEU A 224 6.65 -1.26 -23.47
CA LEU A 224 5.98 -0.84 -22.22
C LEU A 224 4.64 -1.55 -22.02
N THR A 225 3.90 -1.83 -23.10
CA THR A 225 2.66 -2.60 -23.01
C THR A 225 2.94 -4.03 -22.55
N LYS A 226 3.98 -4.68 -23.09
CA LYS A 226 4.43 -6.01 -22.61
C LYS A 226 4.85 -5.97 -21.14
N LEU A 227 5.59 -4.95 -20.72
CA LEU A 227 5.98 -4.75 -19.31
C LEU A 227 4.76 -4.60 -18.40
N LYS A 228 3.73 -3.87 -18.86
CA LYS A 228 2.46 -3.76 -18.12
C LYS A 228 1.78 -5.12 -17.97
N VAL A 229 1.76 -5.94 -19.02
CA VAL A 229 1.20 -7.29 -18.96
C VAL A 229 2.00 -8.18 -18.01
N SER A 230 3.34 -8.17 -18.06
CA SER A 230 4.16 -8.96 -17.14
C SER A 230 3.98 -8.53 -15.68
N ASN A 231 3.87 -7.23 -15.42
CA ASN A 231 3.57 -6.73 -14.08
C ASN A 231 2.16 -7.12 -13.60
N GLY A 232 1.18 -7.15 -14.50
CA GLY A 232 -0.16 -7.67 -14.18
C GLY A 232 -0.12 -9.15 -13.82
N GLN A 233 0.64 -9.98 -14.55
CA GLN A 233 0.82 -11.39 -14.23
C GLN A 233 1.52 -11.60 -12.87
N LEU A 234 2.50 -10.77 -12.54
CA LEU A 234 3.15 -10.77 -11.23
C LEU A 234 2.14 -10.40 -10.13
N GLU A 235 1.33 -9.37 -10.36
CA GLU A 235 0.29 -8.92 -9.42
C GLU A 235 -0.74 -10.03 -9.15
N ASP A 236 -1.21 -10.70 -10.20
CA ASP A 236 -2.16 -11.81 -10.08
C ASP A 236 -1.54 -13.00 -9.32
N ALA A 237 -0.29 -13.36 -9.62
CA ALA A 237 0.42 -14.42 -8.90
C ALA A 237 0.62 -14.08 -7.41
N LEU A 238 0.95 -12.82 -7.08
CA LEU A 238 1.07 -12.36 -5.70
C LEU A 238 -0.29 -12.40 -4.97
N LYS A 239 -1.38 -12.01 -5.62
CA LYS A 239 -2.74 -12.12 -5.06
C LYS A 239 -3.10 -13.58 -4.78
N GLU A 240 -2.80 -14.48 -5.71
CA GLU A 240 -3.07 -15.91 -5.57
C GLU A 240 -2.26 -16.54 -4.42
N VAL A 241 -0.99 -16.16 -4.26
CA VAL A 241 -0.18 -16.55 -3.09
C VAL A 241 -0.77 -16.01 -1.80
N ASN A 242 -1.20 -14.76 -1.76
CA ASN A 242 -1.81 -14.18 -0.55
C ASN A 242 -3.11 -14.90 -0.18
N GLU A 243 -3.96 -15.22 -1.15
CA GLU A 243 -5.18 -16.00 -0.93
C GLU A 243 -4.87 -17.43 -0.45
N ALA A 244 -3.90 -18.10 -1.07
CA ALA A 244 -3.45 -19.43 -0.65
C ALA A 244 -2.85 -19.42 0.77
N THR A 245 -2.07 -18.40 1.10
CA THR A 245 -1.50 -18.19 2.44
C THR A 245 -2.62 -18.02 3.47
N HIS A 246 -3.62 -17.19 3.18
CA HIS A 246 -4.80 -17.05 4.03
C HIS A 246 -5.64 -18.32 4.15
N ARG A 247 -5.68 -19.17 3.11
CA ARG A 247 -6.48 -20.40 3.12
C ARG A 247 -5.79 -21.54 3.88
N TYR A 248 -4.51 -21.78 3.58
CA TYR A 248 -3.79 -22.96 4.07
C TYR A 248 -2.98 -22.66 5.32
N LEU A 249 -2.34 -21.49 5.37
CA LEU A 249 -1.42 -21.18 6.45
C LEU A 249 -2.15 -20.61 7.67
N PHE A 250 -3.37 -20.08 7.50
CA PHE A 250 -4.14 -19.48 8.60
C PHE A 250 -4.20 -20.40 9.82
N TRP A 251 -4.53 -21.69 9.69
CA TRP A 251 -4.66 -22.58 10.86
C TRP A 251 -3.36 -23.20 11.38
N THR A 252 -2.19 -22.77 10.91
CA THR A 252 -0.90 -23.32 11.35
C THR A 252 -0.35 -22.57 12.57
N SER A 253 0.41 -23.25 13.42
CA SER A 253 1.05 -22.62 14.58
C SER A 253 2.21 -21.76 14.11
N ASP A 254 2.21 -20.48 14.46
CA ASP A 254 3.16 -19.49 13.93
C ASP A 254 4.38 -19.32 14.82
N VAL A 255 4.23 -19.67 16.09
CA VAL A 255 5.24 -19.44 17.12
C VAL A 255 5.33 -20.68 18.00
N ARG A 256 6.51 -20.96 18.53
CA ARG A 256 6.73 -22.02 19.53
C ARG A 256 5.78 -21.84 20.74
N PRO A 257 5.24 -22.93 21.29
CA PRO A 257 4.40 -22.87 22.48
C PRO A 257 5.16 -22.23 23.66
N MET A 258 4.43 -21.57 24.56
CA MET A 258 5.04 -20.93 25.73
C MET A 258 5.82 -21.97 26.57
N THR A 259 7.14 -21.79 26.62
CA THR A 259 8.02 -22.56 27.50
C THR A 259 8.26 -21.74 28.78
N ILE A 260 8.62 -22.40 29.88
CA ILE A 260 8.92 -21.75 31.18
C ILE A 260 10.05 -20.69 31.05
N ALA A 261 10.89 -20.80 30.01
CA ALA A 261 11.95 -19.83 29.69
C ALA A 261 11.48 -18.52 29.02
N TRP A 262 10.19 -18.39 28.67
CA TRP A 262 9.66 -17.22 27.94
C TRP A 262 9.92 -15.85 28.62
N PRO A 263 9.82 -15.68 29.95
CA PRO A 263 10.15 -14.40 30.60
C PRO A 263 11.63 -13.99 30.42
N LEU A 264 12.54 -14.96 30.29
CA LEU A 264 13.95 -14.70 30.04
C LEU A 264 14.19 -14.22 28.60
N GLU A 265 13.50 -14.82 27.62
CA GLU A 265 13.52 -14.40 26.21
C GLU A 265 13.04 -12.95 26.07
N ILE A 266 11.95 -12.58 26.74
CA ILE A 266 11.45 -11.19 26.77
C ILE A 266 12.51 -10.23 27.29
N ALA A 267 13.19 -10.56 28.39
CA ALA A 267 14.20 -9.69 28.98
C ALA A 267 15.42 -9.52 28.06
N GLN A 268 15.82 -10.59 27.36
CA GLN A 268 16.90 -10.56 26.38
C GLN A 268 16.53 -9.74 25.14
N ASP A 269 15.32 -9.94 24.61
CA ASP A 269 14.81 -9.22 23.44
C ASP A 269 14.57 -7.74 23.73
N LEU A 270 14.05 -7.40 24.92
CA LEU A 270 13.91 -6.02 25.36
C LEU A 270 15.27 -5.34 25.49
N ARG A 271 16.28 -6.05 26.03
CA ARG A 271 17.66 -5.54 26.10
C ARG A 271 18.25 -5.36 24.70
N ARG A 272 18.02 -6.29 23.77
CA ARG A 272 18.48 -6.21 22.38
C ARG A 272 17.86 -4.98 21.69
N LEU A 273 16.57 -4.73 21.87
CA LEU A 273 15.85 -3.61 21.27
C LEU A 273 16.30 -2.23 21.81
N ILE A 274 16.64 -2.17 23.10
CA ILE A 274 17.23 -0.97 23.72
C ILE A 274 18.70 -0.77 23.28
N SER A 275 19.41 -1.84 22.95
CA SER A 275 20.82 -1.80 22.53
C SER A 275 21.04 -1.55 21.04
N LEU A 276 20.08 -1.90 20.18
CA LEU A 276 19.97 -1.31 18.85
C LEU A 276 19.84 0.19 19.07
N ASP A 277 20.54 0.99 18.27
CA ASP A 277 20.60 2.46 18.33
C ASP A 277 19.24 3.18 18.10
N THR A 278 18.14 2.63 18.63
CA THR A 278 16.74 3.02 18.55
C THR A 278 16.55 4.52 18.78
N PHE A 279 17.18 5.06 19.83
CA PHE A 279 17.09 6.49 20.15
C PHE A 279 17.82 7.37 19.14
N SER A 280 18.96 6.91 18.60
CA SER A 280 19.72 7.62 17.57
C SER A 280 19.01 7.58 16.22
N GLN A 281 18.44 6.43 15.84
CA GLN A 281 17.65 6.28 14.61
C GLN A 281 16.36 7.10 14.66
N LEU A 282 15.62 7.07 15.77
CA LEU A 282 14.42 7.90 15.96
C LEU A 282 14.75 9.39 15.95
N GLY A 283 15.86 9.80 16.58
CA GLY A 283 16.32 11.19 16.54
C GLY A 283 16.62 11.66 15.12
N LYS A 284 17.37 10.88 14.35
CA LYS A 284 17.71 11.20 12.96
C LYS A 284 16.48 11.19 12.03
N ALA A 285 15.58 10.21 12.20
CA ALA A 285 14.32 10.16 11.46
C ALA A 285 13.42 11.37 11.76
N SER A 286 13.36 11.81 13.02
CA SER A 286 12.62 13.02 13.42
C SER A 286 13.21 14.28 12.78
N VAL A 287 14.53 14.39 12.71
CA VAL A 287 15.22 15.50 12.02
C VAL A 287 14.93 15.47 10.52
N MET A 288 14.96 14.30 9.89
CA MET A 288 14.61 14.14 8.47
C MET A 288 13.16 14.52 8.20
N MET A 289 12.23 14.09 9.06
CA MET A 289 10.82 14.45 8.98
C MET A 289 10.60 15.97 9.05
N LEU A 290 11.40 16.67 9.85
CA LEU A 290 11.35 18.12 9.99
C LEU A 290 12.08 18.89 8.88
N THR A 291 12.92 18.22 8.07
CA THR A 291 13.73 18.85 7.02
C THR A 291 13.16 18.62 5.61
N SER A 292 12.43 17.53 5.39
CA SER A 292 11.86 17.16 4.09
C SER A 292 10.64 18.03 3.71
N LYS A 293 10.63 18.54 2.46
CA LYS A 293 9.53 19.39 1.93
C LYS A 293 8.17 18.66 1.87
N GLU A 294 8.19 17.36 1.63
CA GLU A 294 7.00 16.49 1.53
C GLU A 294 6.30 16.29 2.88
N THR A 295 7.04 16.26 3.99
CA THR A 295 6.52 15.90 5.33
C THR A 295 6.25 17.12 6.22
N ILE A 296 6.93 18.24 5.96
CA ILE A 296 6.79 19.46 6.78
C ILE A 296 5.42 20.12 6.59
N LEU A 297 4.92 20.19 5.36
CA LEU A 297 3.64 20.83 5.03
C LEU A 297 2.42 20.13 5.70
N PRO A 298 2.27 18.78 5.63
CA PRO A 298 1.20 18.09 6.34
C PRO A 298 1.34 18.19 7.87
N LEU A 299 2.56 18.16 8.41
CA LEU A 299 2.78 18.31 9.86
C LEU A 299 2.35 19.69 10.38
N PHE A 300 2.75 20.76 9.69
CA PHE A 300 2.31 22.11 10.01
C PHE A 300 0.80 22.27 9.87
N GLY A 301 0.21 21.71 8.80
CA GLY A 301 -1.25 21.68 8.62
C GLY A 301 -1.97 21.00 9.78
N ALA A 302 -1.47 19.85 10.24
CA ALA A 302 -2.04 19.13 11.38
C ALA A 302 -1.88 19.90 12.71
N LEU A 303 -0.73 20.54 12.94
CA LEU A 303 -0.51 21.39 14.12
C LEU A 303 -1.46 22.58 14.17
N ILE A 304 -1.65 23.27 13.03
CA ILE A 304 -2.62 24.36 12.91
C ILE A 304 -4.04 23.85 13.19
N LEU A 305 -4.39 22.68 12.67
CA LEU A 305 -5.70 22.06 12.86
C LEU A 305 -5.93 21.68 14.33
N VAL A 306 -4.91 21.20 15.05
CA VAL A 306 -4.97 20.97 16.51
C VAL A 306 -5.10 22.28 17.28
N GLY A 307 -4.33 23.33 16.93
CA GLY A 307 -4.45 24.66 17.54
C GLY A 307 -5.85 25.25 17.36
N CYS A 308 -6.40 25.18 16.14
CA CYS A 308 -7.76 25.59 15.82
C CYS A 308 -8.80 24.77 16.59
N SER A 309 -8.59 23.46 16.74
CA SER A 309 -9.44 22.59 17.54
C SER A 309 -9.51 23.04 19.00
N ILE A 310 -8.36 23.30 19.63
CA ILE A 310 -8.31 23.74 21.04
C ILE A 310 -9.07 25.05 21.22
N TYR A 311 -8.91 26.00 20.30
CA TYR A 311 -9.65 27.26 20.30
C TYR A 311 -11.17 27.05 20.10
N SER A 312 -11.55 26.22 19.12
CA SER A 312 -12.95 25.95 18.78
C SER A 312 -13.70 25.13 19.84
N ARG A 313 -13.01 24.43 20.75
CA ARG A 313 -13.64 23.67 21.85
C ARG A 313 -14.59 24.51 22.69
N ARG A 314 -14.27 25.79 22.93
CA ARG A 314 -15.14 26.73 23.68
C ARG A 314 -16.44 27.04 22.93
N TYR A 315 -16.37 27.14 21.61
CA TYR A 315 -17.55 27.34 20.76
C TYR A 315 -18.38 26.08 20.67
N PHE A 316 -17.74 24.91 20.57
CA PHE A 316 -18.41 23.62 20.55
C PHE A 316 -19.15 23.32 21.86
N THR A 317 -18.57 23.61 23.03
CA THR A 317 -19.27 23.43 24.31
C THR A 317 -20.50 24.35 24.42
N ARG A 318 -20.37 25.62 24.05
CA ARG A 318 -21.51 26.56 23.98
C ARG A 318 -22.58 26.10 22.97
N PHE A 319 -22.16 25.52 21.85
CA PHE A 319 -23.06 24.96 20.85
C PHE A 319 -23.83 23.75 21.40
N LEU A 320 -23.15 22.84 22.11
CA LEU A 320 -23.78 21.69 22.74
C LEU A 320 -24.80 22.11 23.81
N GLU A 321 -24.47 23.11 24.64
CA GLU A 321 -25.41 23.67 25.63
C GLU A 321 -26.66 24.25 24.97
N ARG A 322 -26.51 25.07 23.93
CA ARG A 322 -27.64 25.64 23.18
C ARG A 322 -28.48 24.57 22.47
N SER A 323 -27.83 23.53 21.96
CA SER A 323 -28.51 22.45 21.24
C SER A 323 -29.28 21.58 22.23
N ALA A 324 -28.67 21.21 23.36
CA ALA A 324 -29.28 20.42 24.43
C ALA A 324 -30.49 21.15 25.07
N ALA A 325 -30.40 22.47 25.29
CA ALA A 325 -31.49 23.26 25.88
C ALA A 325 -32.77 23.35 25.01
N LYS A 326 -32.65 23.04 23.71
CA LYS A 326 -33.77 23.01 22.75
C LYS A 326 -34.39 21.61 22.60
N VAL A 327 -33.69 20.56 23.02
CA VAL A 327 -34.18 19.19 22.95
C VAL A 327 -35.33 19.00 23.93
N GLY A 328 -36.42 18.39 23.48
CA GLY A 328 -37.60 18.15 24.33
C GLY A 328 -38.60 19.31 24.40
N LYS A 329 -38.31 20.48 23.80
CA LYS A 329 -39.27 21.58 23.65
C LYS A 329 -39.98 21.49 22.30
N VAL A 330 -41.30 21.29 22.34
CA VAL A 330 -42.14 20.94 21.17
C VAL A 330 -41.97 21.90 19.98
N THR A 331 -41.77 23.20 20.21
CA THR A 331 -41.64 24.20 19.14
C THR A 331 -40.22 24.41 18.62
N GLN A 332 -39.20 23.86 19.28
CA GLN A 332 -37.79 24.17 19.00
C GLN A 332 -36.95 22.92 18.63
N ASP A 333 -37.46 21.71 18.88
CA ASP A 333 -36.75 20.45 18.66
C ASP A 333 -36.82 20.02 17.18
N HIS A 334 -35.78 20.34 16.41
CA HIS A 334 -35.65 19.95 15.01
C HIS A 334 -34.66 18.80 14.85
N PHE A 335 -34.97 17.84 13.98
CA PHE A 335 -34.08 16.72 13.66
C PHE A 335 -32.68 17.19 13.19
N TRP A 336 -32.62 18.30 12.45
CA TRP A 336 -31.37 18.89 11.97
C TRP A 336 -30.37 19.23 13.09
N LEU A 337 -30.85 19.54 14.31
CA LEU A 337 -29.97 19.78 15.46
C LEU A 337 -29.16 18.53 15.80
N THR A 338 -29.78 17.35 15.71
CA THR A 338 -29.14 16.06 16.03
C THR A 338 -28.06 15.72 15.01
N LEU A 339 -28.35 15.88 13.71
CA LEU A 339 -27.40 15.65 12.64
C LEU A 339 -26.22 16.63 12.73
N ARG A 340 -26.51 17.90 13.03
CA ARG A 340 -25.50 18.93 13.24
C ARG A 340 -24.61 18.60 14.45
N THR A 341 -25.19 18.12 15.55
CA THR A 341 -24.39 17.70 16.72
C THR A 341 -23.53 16.48 16.43
N LEU A 342 -24.02 15.53 15.62
CA LEU A 342 -23.25 14.37 15.17
C LEU A 342 -22.06 14.81 14.31
N PHE A 343 -22.32 15.64 13.29
CA PHE A 343 -21.28 16.16 12.39
C PHE A 343 -20.18 16.93 13.13
N TRP A 344 -20.55 17.91 13.97
CA TRP A 344 -19.57 18.68 14.73
C TRP A 344 -18.82 17.84 15.76
N SER A 345 -19.44 16.80 16.34
CA SER A 345 -18.75 15.92 17.28
C SER A 345 -17.67 15.06 16.61
N ILE A 346 -17.90 14.63 15.36
CA ILE A 346 -16.90 13.91 14.55
C ILE A 346 -15.77 14.87 14.15
N LEU A 347 -16.12 16.08 13.70
CA LEU A 347 -15.14 17.08 13.27
C LEU A 347 -14.26 17.58 14.44
N VAL A 348 -14.81 17.72 15.64
CA VAL A 348 -14.03 18.11 16.83
C VAL A 348 -13.13 16.96 17.32
N ALA A 349 -13.44 15.70 16.98
CA ALA A 349 -12.67 14.52 17.36
C ALA A 349 -11.51 14.18 16.42
N SER A 350 -11.53 14.64 15.16
CA SER A 350 -10.50 14.35 14.15
C SER A 350 -9.08 14.96 14.36
N PRO A 351 -8.88 16.08 15.09
CA PRO A 351 -7.59 16.76 15.12
C PRO A 351 -6.41 15.95 15.67
N LEU A 352 -6.63 15.20 16.75
CA LEU A 352 -5.59 14.32 17.30
C LEU A 352 -5.28 13.12 16.38
N PRO A 353 -6.29 12.39 15.84
CA PRO A 353 -6.05 11.38 14.80
C PRO A 353 -5.30 11.90 13.57
N VAL A 354 -5.63 13.10 13.09
CA VAL A 354 -4.95 13.71 11.93
C VAL A 354 -3.48 13.99 12.26
N LEU A 355 -3.19 14.56 13.43
CA LEU A 355 -1.81 14.74 13.88
C LEU A 355 -1.07 13.39 13.97
N TRP A 356 -1.70 12.39 14.59
CA TRP A 356 -1.15 11.04 14.70
C TRP A 356 -0.87 10.42 13.32
N MET A 357 -1.78 10.59 12.36
CA MET A 357 -1.60 10.14 10.98
C MET A 357 -0.43 10.81 10.29
N THR A 358 -0.28 12.13 10.45
CA THR A 358 0.86 12.87 9.86
C THR A 358 2.20 12.50 10.47
N LEU A 359 2.24 12.18 11.77
CA LEU A 359 3.43 11.63 12.42
C LEU A 359 3.80 10.26 11.84
N GLY A 360 2.82 9.37 11.68
CA GLY A 360 3.05 8.06 11.09
C GLY A 360 3.54 8.13 9.64
N TYR A 361 2.93 9.00 8.82
CA TYR A 361 3.37 9.24 7.45
C TYR A 361 4.81 9.77 7.38
N GLY A 362 5.16 10.75 8.22
CA GLY A 362 6.51 11.32 8.21
C GLY A 362 7.60 10.34 8.66
N LEU A 363 7.28 9.42 9.57
CA LEU A 363 8.18 8.35 9.99
C LEU A 363 8.34 7.27 8.92
N ARG A 364 7.29 6.97 8.15
CA ARG A 364 7.33 6.00 7.05
C ARG A 364 8.21 6.47 5.87
N GLU A 365 8.22 7.77 5.60
CA GLU A 365 9.03 8.36 4.54
C GLU A 365 10.53 8.38 4.87
N ALA A 366 10.90 8.17 6.14
CA ALA A 366 12.28 8.07 6.60
C ALA A 366 12.91 6.70 6.27
N TRP A 367 12.91 6.33 4.98
CA TRP A 367 13.43 5.07 4.44
C TRP A 367 14.84 4.65 4.91
N PRO A 368 15.78 5.56 5.30
CA PRO A 368 17.09 5.13 5.80
C PRO A 368 17.06 4.48 7.19
N TYR A 369 15.93 4.55 7.91
CA TYR A 369 15.81 4.08 9.29
C TYR A 369 14.68 3.04 9.42
N PRO A 370 14.96 1.74 9.28
CA PRO A 370 13.95 0.67 9.30
C PRO A 370 13.06 0.69 10.54
N LEU A 371 13.65 1.01 11.70
CA LEU A 371 12.90 1.14 12.95
C LEU A 371 11.89 2.29 12.93
N ALA A 372 12.26 3.43 12.33
CA ALA A 372 11.36 4.57 12.20
C ALA A 372 10.21 4.24 11.25
N VAL A 373 10.48 3.54 10.15
CA VAL A 373 9.46 3.06 9.21
C VAL A 373 8.48 2.12 9.92
N ALA A 374 8.97 1.13 10.67
CA ALA A 374 8.13 0.19 11.42
C ALA A 374 7.26 0.91 12.48
N ILE A 375 7.79 1.93 13.15
CA ILE A 375 7.01 2.77 14.07
C ILE A 375 5.98 3.61 13.31
N GLY A 376 6.33 4.15 12.15
CA GLY A 376 5.43 4.89 11.27
C GLY A 376 4.24 4.04 10.82
N ASP A 377 4.48 2.80 10.42
CA ASP A 377 3.43 1.83 10.08
C ASP A 377 2.54 1.51 11.29
N GLY A 378 3.13 1.29 12.48
CA GLY A 378 2.36 1.08 13.70
C GLY A 378 1.49 2.28 14.10
N VAL A 379 2.03 3.50 13.97
CA VAL A 379 1.30 4.75 14.24
C VAL A 379 0.14 4.90 13.26
N THR A 380 0.36 4.73 11.96
CA THR A 380 -0.71 4.87 10.95
C THR A 380 -1.83 3.83 11.13
N ALA A 381 -1.48 2.57 11.47
CA ALA A 381 -2.45 1.51 11.72
C ALA A 381 -3.38 1.82 12.93
N THR A 382 -2.91 2.58 13.92
CA THR A 382 -3.69 2.91 15.13
C THR A 382 -4.63 4.11 14.96
N VAL A 383 -4.53 4.86 13.86
CA VAL A 383 -5.32 6.07 13.60
C VAL A 383 -6.84 5.82 13.65
N PRO A 384 -7.40 4.80 12.97
CA PRO A 384 -8.85 4.57 12.99
C PRO A 384 -9.36 4.25 14.40
N LEU A 385 -8.61 3.45 15.16
CA LEU A 385 -8.95 3.11 16.54
C LEU A 385 -8.97 4.35 17.44
N LEU A 386 -7.91 5.17 17.37
CA LEU A 386 -7.82 6.42 18.12
C LEU A 386 -9.00 7.34 17.77
N TRP A 387 -9.36 7.44 16.49
CA TRP A 387 -10.47 8.27 16.05
C TRP A 387 -11.82 7.79 16.59
N VAL A 388 -12.11 6.50 16.52
CA VAL A 388 -13.36 5.91 17.07
C VAL A 388 -13.46 6.19 18.56
N VAL A 389 -12.38 5.95 19.31
CA VAL A 389 -12.31 6.20 20.76
C VAL A 389 -12.57 7.68 21.07
N MET A 390 -11.97 8.59 20.30
CA MET A 390 -12.18 10.05 20.43
C MET A 390 -13.62 10.48 20.11
N ILE A 391 -14.25 9.89 19.09
CA ILE A 391 -15.66 10.14 18.74
C ILE A 391 -16.58 9.68 19.88
N CYS A 392 -16.35 8.49 20.42
CA CYS A 392 -17.10 7.99 21.57
C CYS A 392 -16.99 8.95 22.77
N ALA A 393 -15.82 9.55 22.99
CA ALA A 393 -15.62 10.54 24.04
C ALA A 393 -16.31 11.87 23.80
N THR A 394 -16.39 12.34 22.56
CA THR A 394 -17.15 13.56 22.25
C THR A 394 -18.66 13.32 22.39
N PHE A 395 -19.16 12.16 22.00
CA PHE A 395 -20.56 11.77 22.20
C PHE A 395 -20.96 11.59 23.66
N ALA A 396 -20.04 11.13 24.51
CA ALA A 396 -20.27 10.86 25.94
C ALA A 396 -20.20 12.10 26.84
N ARG A 397 -19.94 13.30 26.30
CA ARG A 397 -19.91 14.55 27.10
C ARG A 397 -21.27 14.84 27.76
N PRO A 398 -21.33 15.60 28.88
CA PRO A 398 -22.58 15.85 29.63
C PRO A 398 -23.75 16.40 28.81
N ASN A 399 -23.46 17.23 27.80
CA ASN A 399 -24.43 17.79 26.84
C ASN A 399 -24.25 17.20 25.42
N GLY A 400 -23.60 16.04 25.33
CA GLY A 400 -23.30 15.34 24.08
C GLY A 400 -24.48 14.50 23.58
N LEU A 401 -24.24 13.79 22.47
CA LEU A 401 -25.25 13.02 21.76
C LEU A 401 -25.91 11.94 22.64
N PHE A 402 -25.13 11.19 23.43
CA PHE A 402 -25.68 10.09 24.22
C PHE A 402 -26.62 10.55 25.33
N ILE A 403 -26.26 11.63 26.03
CA ILE A 403 -27.02 12.10 27.20
C ILE A 403 -28.16 13.02 26.76
N ALA A 404 -27.87 14.07 25.99
CA ALA A 404 -28.86 15.11 25.66
C ALA A 404 -29.81 14.71 24.53
N HIS A 405 -29.34 13.90 23.57
CA HIS A 405 -30.07 13.61 22.34
C HIS A 405 -30.67 12.20 22.30
N PHE A 406 -30.00 11.20 22.87
CA PHE A 406 -30.53 9.83 22.99
C PHE A 406 -31.16 9.55 24.35
N GLY A 407 -30.97 10.43 25.34
CA GLY A 407 -31.58 10.30 26.67
C GLY A 407 -30.97 9.18 27.52
N TRP A 408 -29.72 8.78 27.25
CA TRP A 408 -29.06 7.75 28.05
C TRP A 408 -28.73 8.27 29.46
N PRO A 409 -28.94 7.47 30.52
CA PRO A 409 -28.59 7.87 31.88
C PRO A 409 -27.11 8.25 32.01
N ARG A 410 -26.84 9.38 32.66
CA ARG A 410 -25.46 9.90 32.85
C ARG A 410 -24.54 8.89 33.50
N GLU A 411 -25.06 8.12 34.47
CA GLU A 411 -24.32 7.09 35.18
C GLU A 411 -23.88 5.93 34.29
N ARG A 412 -24.69 5.55 33.29
CA ARG A 412 -24.34 4.48 32.34
C ARG A 412 -23.22 4.94 31.42
N VAL A 413 -23.33 6.16 30.90
CA VAL A 413 -22.33 6.77 30.01
C VAL A 413 -21.00 6.98 30.73
N SER A 414 -21.01 7.51 31.96
CA SER A 414 -19.78 7.72 32.74
C SER A 414 -19.10 6.40 33.11
N ARG A 415 -19.88 5.36 33.41
CA ARG A 415 -19.36 4.02 33.73
C ARG A 415 -18.73 3.34 32.51
N GLY A 416 -19.31 3.48 31.32
CA GLY A 416 -18.72 2.99 30.07
C GLY A 416 -17.44 3.74 29.66
N MET A 417 -17.34 5.03 30.00
CA MET A 417 -16.16 5.86 29.72
C MET A 417 -15.06 5.79 30.79
N ARG A 418 -15.25 4.99 31.85
CA ARG A 418 -14.30 4.90 32.98
C ARG A 418 -12.88 4.55 32.55
N TYR A 419 -12.74 3.67 31.56
CA TYR A 419 -11.45 3.19 31.04
C TYR A 419 -11.04 3.85 29.72
N TYR A 420 -11.66 4.96 29.35
CA TYR A 420 -11.31 5.70 28.13
C TYR A 420 -9.84 6.15 28.12
N LEU A 421 -9.35 6.74 29.22
CA LEU A 421 -7.94 7.14 29.34
C LEU A 421 -6.99 5.93 29.27
N MET A 422 -7.41 4.79 29.83
CA MET A 422 -6.66 3.53 29.73
C MET A 422 -6.62 3.02 28.28
N SER A 423 -7.71 3.15 27.51
CA SER A 423 -7.71 2.73 26.10
C SER A 423 -6.74 3.56 25.25
N ILE A 424 -6.66 4.87 25.47
CA ILE A 424 -5.70 5.74 24.77
C ILE A 424 -4.27 5.53 25.28
N GLY A 425 -4.08 5.42 26.60
CA GLY A 425 -2.75 5.35 27.20
C GLY A 425 -2.10 3.96 27.19
N LEU A 426 -2.88 2.89 27.04
CA LEU A 426 -2.39 1.51 27.07
C LEU A 426 -2.66 0.76 25.76
N ILE A 427 -3.90 0.74 25.27
CA ILE A 427 -4.26 -0.08 24.10
C ILE A 427 -3.60 0.47 22.83
N VAL A 428 -3.67 1.78 22.58
CA VAL A 428 -3.08 2.40 21.38
C VAL A 428 -1.55 2.19 21.31
N PRO A 429 -0.76 2.47 22.36
CA PRO A 429 0.68 2.21 22.34
C PRO A 429 1.04 0.73 22.21
N LEU A 430 0.25 -0.18 22.80
CA LEU A 430 0.49 -1.61 22.66
C LEU A 430 0.21 -2.11 21.24
N ILE A 431 -0.84 -1.62 20.58
CA ILE A 431 -1.11 -1.98 19.17
C ILE A 431 -0.03 -1.40 18.26
N MET A 432 0.42 -0.17 18.54
CA MET A 432 1.56 0.43 17.84
C MET A 432 2.82 -0.44 17.99
N ALA A 433 3.16 -0.86 19.21
CA ALA A 433 4.29 -1.75 19.48
C ALA A 433 4.12 -3.12 18.80
N LEU A 434 2.89 -3.67 18.82
CA LEU A 434 2.57 -4.94 18.17
C LEU A 434 2.84 -4.89 16.66
N MET A 435 2.36 -3.84 15.99
CA MET A 435 2.57 -3.62 14.56
C MET A 435 4.04 -3.33 14.22
N MET A 436 4.72 -2.57 15.07
CA MET A 436 6.16 -2.32 14.95
C MET A 436 6.97 -3.62 14.99
N PHE A 437 6.68 -4.53 15.94
CA PHE A 437 7.39 -5.80 16.04
C PHE A 437 7.06 -6.78 14.92
N ASP A 438 5.89 -6.67 14.29
CA ASP A 438 5.53 -7.51 13.14
C ASP A 438 6.25 -7.06 11.85
N ASN A 439 6.60 -5.77 11.74
CA ASN A 439 7.28 -5.18 10.59
C ASN A 439 8.81 -5.11 10.72
N LEU A 440 9.39 -5.49 11.87
CA LEU A 440 10.84 -5.55 12.05
C LEU A 440 11.43 -6.86 11.54
N ASP A 441 12.58 -6.77 10.86
CA ASP A 441 13.26 -7.84 10.13
C ASP A 441 13.23 -9.21 10.85
N ASP A 442 12.87 -10.24 10.08
CA ASP A 442 12.75 -11.66 10.44
C ASP A 442 11.68 -12.05 11.49
N ARG A 443 10.76 -11.14 11.88
CA ARG A 443 9.69 -11.44 12.86
C ARG A 443 10.20 -12.07 14.16
N GLU A 444 11.50 -11.99 14.45
CA GLU A 444 12.14 -12.68 15.58
C GLU A 444 11.50 -12.25 16.91
N PHE A 445 11.14 -10.97 17.01
CA PHE A 445 10.54 -10.36 18.20
C PHE A 445 9.01 -10.58 18.32
N SER A 446 8.35 -11.06 17.26
CA SER A 446 6.90 -11.25 17.25
C SER A 446 6.46 -12.36 18.22
N GLY A 447 7.28 -13.40 18.36
CA GLY A 447 6.99 -14.55 19.21
C GLY A 447 7.10 -14.28 20.72
N SER A 448 7.97 -13.35 21.12
CA SER A 448 8.24 -12.99 22.52
C SER A 448 7.53 -11.68 22.91
N LEU A 449 8.01 -10.53 22.42
CA LEU A 449 7.51 -9.19 22.73
C LEU A 449 6.13 -8.94 22.10
N GLY A 450 5.94 -9.36 20.84
CA GLY A 450 4.64 -9.27 20.17
C GLY A 450 3.54 -10.06 20.92
N ARG A 451 3.86 -11.27 21.37
CA ARG A 451 2.96 -12.08 22.22
C ARG A 451 2.61 -11.38 23.54
N LEU A 452 3.60 -10.80 24.23
CA LEU A 452 3.36 -10.06 25.46
C LEU A 452 2.43 -8.87 25.22
N CYS A 453 2.69 -8.06 24.20
CA CYS A 453 1.84 -6.94 23.81
C CYS A 453 0.41 -7.41 23.51
N PHE A 454 0.25 -8.51 22.77
CA PHE A 454 -1.06 -9.08 22.46
C PHE A 454 -1.83 -9.55 23.71
N ILE A 455 -1.16 -10.23 24.65
CA ILE A 455 -1.77 -10.67 25.91
C ILE A 455 -2.24 -9.47 26.74
N LEU A 456 -1.41 -8.42 26.83
CA LEU A 456 -1.79 -7.19 27.54
C LEU A 456 -2.94 -6.45 26.85
N ILE A 457 -2.99 -6.41 25.51
CA ILE A 457 -4.13 -5.86 24.75
C ILE A 457 -5.40 -6.66 25.07
N CYS A 458 -5.34 -7.99 25.03
CA CYS A 458 -6.48 -8.84 25.34
C CYS A 458 -6.99 -8.63 26.78
N GLY A 459 -6.08 -8.49 27.74
CA GLY A 459 -6.43 -8.16 29.13
C GLY A 459 -7.09 -6.78 29.24
N ALA A 460 -6.55 -5.76 28.57
CA ALA A 460 -7.12 -4.42 28.56
C ALA A 460 -8.51 -4.39 27.89
N LEU A 461 -8.69 -5.11 26.77
CA LEU A 461 -9.98 -5.27 26.09
C LEU A 461 -11.00 -6.00 26.95
N ALA A 462 -10.60 -7.05 27.70
CA ALA A 462 -11.47 -7.72 28.65
C ALA A 462 -11.96 -6.76 29.75
N VAL A 463 -11.09 -5.90 30.27
CA VAL A 463 -11.48 -4.88 31.27
C VAL A 463 -12.44 -3.84 30.68
N VAL A 464 -12.14 -3.34 29.46
CA VAL A 464 -13.00 -2.38 28.76
C VAL A 464 -14.37 -2.98 28.46
N THR A 465 -14.43 -4.19 27.91
CA THR A 465 -15.70 -4.90 27.63
C THR A 465 -16.51 -5.17 28.89
N LEU A 466 -15.87 -5.53 30.00
CA LEU A 466 -16.54 -5.64 31.31
C LEU A 466 -17.16 -4.33 31.77
N SER A 467 -16.46 -3.20 31.54
CA SER A 467 -17.00 -1.88 31.89
C SER A 467 -18.20 -1.48 31.04
N LEU A 468 -18.18 -1.82 29.74
CA LEU A 468 -19.29 -1.60 28.82
C LEU A 468 -20.50 -2.50 29.17
N LYS A 469 -20.27 -3.76 29.56
CA LYS A 469 -21.33 -4.65 30.07
C LYS A 469 -21.99 -4.06 31.32
N LYS A 470 -21.18 -3.60 32.29
CA LYS A 470 -21.67 -2.95 33.53
C LYS A 470 -22.35 -1.60 33.27
N ALA A 471 -22.06 -0.95 32.14
CA ALA A 471 -22.75 0.25 31.68
C ALA A 471 -24.16 -0.05 31.11
N GLY A 472 -24.49 -1.32 30.85
CA GLY A 472 -25.81 -1.73 30.38
C GLY A 472 -26.10 -1.34 28.94
N ILE A 473 -25.07 -1.31 28.08
CA ILE A 473 -25.24 -1.07 26.64
C ILE A 473 -25.82 -2.35 26.01
N PRO A 474 -27.00 -2.30 25.37
CA PRO A 474 -27.61 -3.49 24.78
C PRO A 474 -26.90 -3.84 23.48
N LEU A 475 -26.33 -5.04 23.36
CA LEU A 475 -25.83 -5.61 22.08
C LEU A 475 -27.00 -6.07 21.18
N TYR A 476 -28.10 -6.46 21.81
CA TYR A 476 -29.32 -6.89 21.14
C TYR A 476 -30.54 -6.18 21.75
N LEU A 477 -31.40 -5.65 20.89
CA LEU A 477 -32.69 -5.08 21.27
C LEU A 477 -33.80 -6.06 20.87
N ASN A 478 -34.65 -6.43 21.83
CA ASN A 478 -35.86 -7.21 21.54
C ASN A 478 -36.88 -6.38 20.73
N LYS A 479 -37.93 -7.04 20.21
CA LYS A 479 -39.06 -6.39 19.53
C LYS A 479 -39.72 -5.27 20.37
N GLU A 480 -39.61 -5.37 21.69
CA GLU A 480 -40.13 -4.38 22.66
C GLU A 480 -39.14 -3.25 22.96
N GLY A 481 -37.93 -3.28 22.40
CA GLY A 481 -36.88 -2.27 22.64
C GLY A 481 -36.18 -2.40 23.99
N SER A 482 -36.42 -3.48 24.74
CA SER A 482 -35.72 -3.82 25.97
C SER A 482 -34.38 -4.50 25.66
N GLY A 483 -33.35 -4.11 26.41
CA GLY A 483 -31.99 -4.66 26.30
C GLY A 483 -31.68 -5.79 27.28
N ASP A 484 -32.57 -6.07 28.23
CA ASP A 484 -32.33 -7.06 29.29
C ASP A 484 -32.87 -8.43 28.87
N ASN A 485 -32.10 -9.11 28.01
CA ASN A 485 -32.50 -10.37 27.38
C ASN A 485 -31.40 -11.42 27.53
N ILE A 486 -31.78 -12.70 27.58
CA ILE A 486 -30.84 -13.83 27.66
C ILE A 486 -29.84 -13.79 26.50
N THR A 487 -30.29 -13.44 25.29
CA THR A 487 -29.43 -13.30 24.10
C THR A 487 -28.40 -12.19 24.27
N ASN A 488 -28.78 -11.04 24.85
CA ASN A 488 -27.86 -9.95 25.13
C ASN A 488 -26.80 -10.36 26.17
N HIS A 489 -27.21 -11.05 27.24
CA HIS A 489 -26.27 -11.57 28.25
C HIS A 489 -25.31 -12.62 27.67
N MET A 490 -25.80 -13.50 26.79
CA MET A 490 -24.99 -14.49 26.09
C MET A 490 -23.94 -13.83 25.18
N LEU A 491 -24.34 -12.84 24.37
CA LEU A 491 -23.43 -12.08 23.50
C LEU A 491 -22.36 -11.34 24.30
N TRP A 492 -22.74 -10.71 25.42
CA TRP A 492 -21.78 -10.05 26.32
C TRP A 492 -20.79 -11.04 26.94
N ASN A 493 -21.24 -12.22 27.37
CA ASN A 493 -20.36 -13.25 27.90
C ASN A 493 -19.40 -13.78 26.84
N MET A 494 -19.88 -13.98 25.59
CA MET A 494 -19.04 -14.38 24.47
C MET A 494 -17.97 -13.31 24.15
N MET A 495 -18.35 -12.03 24.18
CA MET A 495 -17.44 -10.92 23.90
C MET A 495 -16.37 -10.73 24.98
N ILE A 496 -16.67 -11.03 26.25
CA ILE A 496 -15.68 -11.07 27.33
C ILE A 496 -14.78 -12.32 27.22
N GLY A 497 -15.35 -13.45 26.79
CA GLY A 497 -14.61 -14.71 26.61
C GLY A 497 -13.64 -14.67 25.43
N ALA A 498 -13.95 -13.94 24.35
CA ALA A 498 -13.14 -13.93 23.14
C ALA A 498 -11.67 -13.48 23.36
N PRO A 499 -11.37 -12.36 24.06
CA PRO A 499 -9.99 -12.01 24.41
C PRO A 499 -9.28 -13.06 25.28
N LEU A 500 -10.00 -13.74 26.18
CA LEU A 500 -9.42 -14.77 27.04
C LEU A 500 -9.05 -16.04 26.25
N VAL A 501 -9.92 -16.45 25.33
CA VAL A 501 -9.63 -17.56 24.40
C VAL A 501 -8.47 -17.19 23.48
N ALA A 502 -8.37 -15.94 23.04
CA ALA A 502 -7.26 -15.45 22.24
C ALA A 502 -5.92 -15.51 22.99
N ILE A 503 -5.91 -15.22 24.30
CA ILE A 503 -4.71 -15.40 25.16
C ILE A 503 -4.29 -16.87 25.19
N LEU A 504 -5.24 -17.79 25.39
CA LEU A 504 -4.95 -19.23 25.40
C LEU A 504 -4.44 -19.73 24.05
N ALA A 505 -5.07 -19.31 22.95
CA ALA A 505 -4.63 -19.65 21.59
C ALA A 505 -3.20 -19.15 21.32
N SER A 506 -2.91 -17.91 21.72
CA SER A 506 -1.57 -17.32 21.61
C SER A 506 -0.51 -18.08 22.43
N ALA A 507 -0.88 -18.57 23.62
CA ALA A 507 0.00 -19.38 24.47
C ALA A 507 0.35 -20.75 23.85
N VAL A 508 -0.60 -21.35 23.12
CA VAL A 508 -0.41 -22.62 22.40
C VAL A 508 0.46 -22.45 21.13
N GLY A 509 0.55 -21.24 20.58
CA GLY A 509 1.35 -20.94 19.38
C GLY A 509 0.57 -20.33 18.21
N TYR A 510 -0.74 -20.15 18.38
CA TYR A 510 -1.68 -19.60 17.39
C TYR A 510 -1.79 -18.08 17.50
N LEU A 511 -0.66 -17.37 17.34
CA LEU A 511 -0.60 -15.92 17.55
C LEU A 511 -1.25 -15.12 16.41
N ALA A 512 -0.93 -15.38 15.14
CA ALA A 512 -1.50 -14.57 14.04
C ALA A 512 -2.99 -14.87 13.83
N THR A 513 -3.44 -16.10 14.06
CA THR A 513 -4.87 -16.43 14.04
C THR A 513 -5.65 -15.72 15.13
N ALA A 514 -5.14 -15.73 16.37
CA ALA A 514 -5.79 -15.05 17.48
C ALA A 514 -5.91 -13.55 17.22
N GLN A 515 -4.85 -12.93 16.69
CA GLN A 515 -4.85 -11.52 16.27
C GLN A 515 -5.88 -11.26 15.16
N ALA A 516 -5.87 -12.07 14.10
CA ALA A 516 -6.77 -11.89 12.96
C ALA A 516 -8.25 -12.07 13.34
N LEU A 517 -8.57 -13.06 14.18
CA LEU A 517 -9.93 -13.28 14.68
C LEU A 517 -10.38 -12.13 15.60
N LEU A 518 -9.51 -11.67 16.50
CA LEU A 518 -9.83 -10.56 17.39
C LEU A 518 -10.04 -9.26 16.61
N ALA A 519 -9.21 -8.96 15.61
CA ALA A 519 -9.37 -7.79 14.74
C ALA A 519 -10.69 -7.83 13.96
N ARG A 520 -11.10 -9.01 13.44
CA ARG A 520 -12.40 -9.18 12.78
C ARG A 520 -13.57 -9.00 13.75
N LEU A 521 -13.43 -9.48 14.98
CA LEU A 521 -14.43 -9.26 16.03
C LEU A 521 -14.55 -7.76 16.37
N GLU A 522 -13.43 -7.05 16.51
CA GLU A 522 -13.42 -5.60 16.74
C GLU A 522 -14.09 -4.82 15.62
N THR A 523 -13.80 -5.15 14.36
CA THR A 523 -14.45 -4.52 13.20
C THR A 523 -15.96 -4.77 13.20
N SER A 524 -16.40 -5.97 13.58
CA SER A 524 -17.82 -6.31 13.68
C SER A 524 -18.52 -5.52 14.80
N VAL A 525 -17.87 -5.35 15.95
CA VAL A 525 -18.36 -4.53 17.06
C VAL A 525 -18.43 -3.05 16.66
N ALA A 526 -17.44 -2.55 15.92
CA ALA A 526 -17.43 -1.18 15.41
C ALA A 526 -18.59 -0.92 14.43
N ILE A 527 -18.83 -1.85 13.50
CA ILE A 527 -19.98 -1.80 12.57
C ILE A 527 -21.29 -1.81 13.35
N TRP A 528 -21.41 -2.71 14.33
CA TRP A 528 -22.60 -2.80 15.17
C TRP A 528 -22.86 -1.50 15.96
N PHE A 529 -21.82 -0.89 16.52
CA PHE A 529 -21.93 0.38 17.22
C PHE A 529 -22.39 1.51 16.30
N LEU A 530 -21.85 1.56 15.07
CA LEU A 530 -22.30 2.52 14.05
C LEU A 530 -23.78 2.32 13.72
N LEU A 531 -24.22 1.08 13.53
CA LEU A 531 -25.64 0.75 13.29
C LEU A 531 -26.52 1.16 14.48
N LEU A 532 -26.05 0.99 15.72
CA LEU A 532 -26.77 1.42 16.92
C LEU A 532 -26.96 2.94 16.96
N VAL A 533 -25.93 3.71 16.59
CA VAL A 533 -26.03 5.17 16.49
C VAL A 533 -27.06 5.56 15.42
N VAL A 534 -26.99 4.95 14.23
CA VAL A 534 -27.96 5.18 13.14
C VAL A 534 -29.38 4.84 13.60
N TYR A 535 -29.58 3.70 14.27
CA TYR A 535 -30.87 3.30 14.81
C TYR A 535 -31.44 4.35 15.78
N HIS A 536 -30.64 4.87 16.71
CA HIS A 536 -31.10 5.90 17.66
C HIS A 536 -31.40 7.24 16.96
N VAL A 537 -30.65 7.59 15.91
CA VAL A 537 -30.92 8.77 15.08
C VAL A 537 -32.28 8.63 14.36
N ILE A 538 -32.53 7.48 13.73
CA ILE A 538 -33.80 7.20 13.02
C ILE A 538 -34.97 7.12 13.99
N ARG A 539 -34.81 6.41 15.12
CA ARG A 539 -35.84 6.33 16.17
C ARG A 539 -36.25 7.71 16.65
N ARG A 540 -35.27 8.60 16.87
CA ARG A 540 -35.56 9.97 17.25
C ARG A 540 -36.24 10.77 16.14
N TRP A 541 -35.84 10.59 14.89
CA TRP A 541 -36.52 11.21 13.76
C TRP A 541 -38.01 10.84 13.72
N MET A 542 -38.33 9.56 13.84
CA MET A 542 -39.73 9.08 13.89
C MET A 542 -40.49 9.65 15.09
N LEU A 543 -39.86 9.76 16.26
CA LEU A 543 -40.49 10.36 17.44
C LEU A 543 -40.79 11.86 17.27
N ILE A 544 -39.96 12.58 16.52
CA ILE A 544 -40.19 14.01 16.21
C ILE A 544 -41.29 14.16 15.16
N GLN A 545 -41.37 13.28 14.15
CA GLN A 545 -42.43 13.32 13.13
C GLN A 545 -43.81 12.90 13.66
N ARG A 546 -43.86 12.05 14.70
CA ARG A 546 -45.12 11.59 15.31
C ARG A 546 -45.72 12.60 16.30
N ARG A 547 -44.91 13.54 16.79
CA ARG A 547 -45.34 14.66 17.64
C ARG A 547 -45.83 15.80 16.77
#